data_AF-A0A9P4JYU3-F1
#
_entry.id   AF-A0A9P4JYU3-F1
#
_cell.length_a   1.000
_cell.length_b   1.000
_cell.length_c   1.000
_cell.angle_alpha   90.00
_cell.angle_beta   90.00
_cell.angle_gamma   90.00
#
_symmetry.space_group_name_H-M   'P 1'
#
loop_
_entity.id
_entity.type
_entity.pdbx_description
1 polymer ?
#
loop_
_entity_poly.entity_id
_entity_poly.type
_entity_poly.pdbx_seq_one_letter_code
_entity_poly.pdbx_strand_id
1 'polypeptide(L)'
;MAEASPPPEAVAHDDLCPVCHLLLYDPVRTQCNHLLCGSCMAQWADASSTVEIMPSSLNLDHSQFDPNYDPANELMSLEANCPMCRSRTTASLDDGLKRILEARYPATYAERRAEEEAVRVGDSGVEGMVILIGNKHRLVSGVEEGNKHDWTFFVRLSRPEIVEEVRVHLHPTFRPPRVVLHRPPFEVRRLGWGFFNIEADIILKEPYSWVTDGDKRTRRPSLTLDWLLRIEGRGKQGRVRTKVRKIEAEQMDIDEHVDEGRASPVSWPHMEDEDL
;
A
#
# COMPACT_ATOMS: atom_id res chain seq x y z
N MET A 1 -41.56 22.46 6.58
CA MET A 1 -41.86 21.40 7.55
C MET A 1 -40.52 20.80 7.93
N ALA A 2 -40.04 21.03 9.15
CA ALA A 2 -38.79 20.46 9.63
C ALA A 2 -39.07 18.98 9.96
N GLU A 3 -38.47 18.06 9.21
CA GLU A 3 -38.43 16.65 9.58
C GLU A 3 -37.68 16.55 10.91
N ALA A 4 -38.40 16.14 11.96
CA ALA A 4 -37.81 15.84 13.25
C ALA A 4 -36.89 14.63 13.07
N SER A 5 -35.62 14.77 13.45
CA SER A 5 -34.68 13.64 13.50
C SER A 5 -35.30 12.51 14.32
N PRO A 6 -35.25 11.24 13.84
CA PRO A 6 -35.76 10.11 14.59
C PRO A 6 -35.05 10.02 15.95
N PRO A 7 -35.71 9.46 16.98
CA PRO A 7 -35.10 9.29 18.29
C PRO A 7 -33.83 8.44 18.17
N PRO A 8 -32.80 8.70 19.01
CA PRO A 8 -31.54 7.96 18.93
C PRO A 8 -31.78 6.47 19.13
N GLU A 9 -31.42 5.68 18.11
CA GLU A 9 -31.54 4.23 18.14
C GLU A 9 -30.56 3.68 19.19
N ALA A 10 -31.06 2.97 20.19
CA ALA A 10 -30.21 2.34 21.19
C ALA A 10 -29.56 1.09 20.59
N VAL A 11 -28.29 1.21 20.19
CA VAL A 11 -27.51 0.10 19.63
C VAL A 11 -27.17 -0.92 20.71
N ALA A 12 -27.39 -2.21 20.42
CA ALA A 12 -27.05 -3.29 21.34
C ALA A 12 -25.53 -3.45 21.46
N HIS A 13 -25.02 -3.84 22.63
CA HIS A 13 -23.57 -4.02 22.86
C HIS A 13 -22.93 -5.05 21.92
N ASP A 14 -23.67 -6.11 21.57
CA ASP A 14 -23.19 -7.16 20.65
C ASP A 14 -23.04 -6.68 19.20
N ASP A 15 -23.68 -5.56 18.86
CA ASP A 15 -23.62 -4.94 17.53
C ASP A 15 -22.57 -3.80 17.48
N LEU A 16 -21.82 -3.58 18.57
CA LEU A 16 -20.74 -2.61 18.63
C LEU A 16 -19.40 -3.24 18.24
N CYS A 17 -18.58 -2.45 17.55
CA CYS A 17 -17.20 -2.81 17.25
C CYS A 17 -16.34 -2.75 18.51
N PRO A 18 -15.57 -3.80 18.85
CA PRO A 18 -14.72 -3.80 20.04
C PRO A 18 -13.50 -2.87 19.94
N VAL A 19 -13.24 -2.27 18.77
CA VAL A 19 -12.11 -1.35 18.54
C VAL A 19 -12.55 0.11 18.65
N CYS A 20 -13.59 0.52 17.92
CA CYS A 20 -14.07 1.90 17.94
C CYS A 20 -15.27 2.14 18.87
N HIS A 21 -15.88 1.08 19.41
CA HIS A 21 -17.06 1.12 20.28
C HIS A 21 -18.31 1.77 19.63
N LEU A 22 -18.33 1.87 18.30
CA LEU A 22 -19.47 2.33 17.50
C LEU A 22 -20.18 1.14 16.85
N LEU A 23 -21.36 1.38 16.27
CA LEU A 23 -22.08 0.38 15.46
C LEU A 23 -21.15 -0.19 14.37
N LEU A 24 -21.12 -1.53 14.28
CA LEU A 24 -20.37 -2.24 13.26
C LEU A 24 -20.75 -1.76 11.85
N TYR A 25 -19.76 -1.26 11.11
CA TYR A 25 -19.91 -0.78 9.73
C TYR A 25 -19.00 -1.58 8.81
N ASP A 26 -19.55 -2.10 7.70
CA ASP A 26 -18.91 -3.09 6.83
C ASP A 26 -18.18 -4.17 7.66
N PRO A 27 -18.92 -4.94 8.50
CA PRO A 27 -18.32 -5.84 9.45
C PRO A 27 -17.47 -6.90 8.74
N VAL A 28 -16.29 -7.15 9.28
CA VAL A 28 -15.44 -8.26 8.90
C VAL A 28 -15.43 -9.32 9.98
N ARG A 29 -15.44 -10.59 9.55
CA ARG A 29 -15.29 -11.75 10.40
C ARG A 29 -13.91 -12.34 10.19
N THR A 30 -13.18 -12.47 11.30
CA THR A 30 -11.88 -13.14 11.31
C THR A 30 -12.05 -14.67 11.35
N GLN A 31 -11.02 -15.43 10.96
CA GLN A 31 -11.03 -16.91 11.07
C GLN A 31 -11.17 -17.38 12.53
N CYS A 32 -10.70 -16.58 13.49
CA CYS A 32 -10.92 -16.81 14.91
C CYS A 32 -12.31 -16.35 15.41
N ASN A 33 -13.22 -16.03 14.49
CA ASN A 33 -14.62 -15.67 14.72
C ASN A 33 -14.87 -14.37 15.52
N HIS A 34 -13.89 -13.46 15.55
CA HIS A 34 -14.09 -12.10 16.08
C HIS A 34 -14.62 -11.17 14.99
N LEU A 35 -15.53 -10.28 15.39
CA LEU A 35 -16.18 -9.28 14.56
C LEU A 35 -15.63 -7.88 14.86
N LEU A 36 -15.40 -7.10 13.81
CA LEU A 36 -15.03 -5.70 13.90
C LEU A 36 -15.36 -4.97 12.59
N CYS A 37 -15.30 -3.63 12.59
CA CYS A 37 -15.43 -2.85 11.35
C CYS A 37 -14.30 -3.18 10.38
N GLY A 38 -14.59 -3.18 9.07
CA GLY A 38 -13.57 -3.36 8.04
C GLY A 38 -12.44 -2.32 8.12
N SER A 39 -12.79 -1.05 8.40
CA SER A 39 -11.83 0.05 8.58
C SER A 39 -10.92 -0.17 9.81
N CYS A 40 -11.48 -0.58 10.95
CA CYS A 40 -10.71 -0.91 12.15
C CYS A 40 -9.75 -2.08 11.91
N MET A 41 -10.17 -3.11 11.16
CA MET A 41 -9.29 -4.23 10.82
C MET A 41 -8.16 -3.77 9.89
N ALA A 42 -8.46 -2.91 8.93
CA ALA A 42 -7.47 -2.37 8.01
C ALA A 42 -6.41 -1.53 8.75
N GLN A 43 -6.84 -0.60 9.61
CA GLN A 43 -5.95 0.20 10.44
C GLN A 43 -5.10 -0.66 11.38
N TRP A 44 -5.70 -1.69 11.98
CA TRP A 44 -4.97 -2.62 12.82
C TRP A 44 -3.98 -3.48 12.02
N ALA A 45 -4.37 -3.96 10.83
CA ALA A 45 -3.47 -4.69 9.95
C ALA A 45 -2.29 -3.82 9.53
N ASP A 46 -2.50 -2.53 9.29
CA ASP A 46 -1.45 -1.56 8.98
C ASP A 46 -0.50 -1.31 10.17
N ALA A 47 -1.03 -1.23 11.40
CA ALA A 47 -0.24 -0.98 12.61
C ALA A 47 0.45 -2.23 13.16
N SER A 48 -0.15 -3.41 12.98
CA SER A 48 0.34 -4.70 13.47
C SER A 48 1.20 -5.45 12.46
N SER A 49 1.12 -5.08 11.18
CA SER A 49 2.22 -5.32 10.25
C SER A 49 3.37 -4.49 10.78
N THR A 50 4.36 -5.16 11.38
CA THR A 50 5.66 -4.55 11.69
C THR A 50 6.05 -3.69 10.50
N VAL A 51 6.16 -2.40 10.78
CA VAL A 51 6.59 -1.39 9.83
C VAL A 51 8.02 -1.72 9.45
N GLU A 52 8.15 -2.59 8.49
CA GLU A 52 9.31 -2.67 7.66
C GLU A 52 8.75 -2.51 6.26
N ILE A 53 9.33 -1.59 5.49
CA ILE A 53 9.37 -1.70 4.03
C ILE A 53 10.20 -2.96 3.75
N MET A 54 9.64 -4.10 4.11
CA MET A 54 10.09 -5.43 3.80
C MET A 54 8.97 -5.99 2.95
N PRO A 55 9.27 -6.52 1.76
CA PRO A 55 8.28 -7.20 0.96
C PRO A 55 7.66 -8.28 1.83
N SER A 56 6.39 -8.08 2.22
CA SER A 56 5.71 -9.00 3.13
C SER A 56 5.55 -10.31 2.37
N SER A 57 6.48 -11.23 2.64
CA SER A 57 6.63 -12.56 2.07
C SER A 57 6.77 -12.62 0.53
N LEU A 58 8.01 -12.54 0.02
CA LEU A 58 8.42 -12.96 -1.33
C LEU A 58 8.24 -14.48 -1.60
N ASN A 59 7.39 -15.16 -0.83
CA ASN A 59 7.22 -16.62 -0.83
C ASN A 59 5.74 -17.03 -0.77
N LEU A 60 4.90 -16.44 -1.62
CA LEU A 60 3.62 -17.05 -1.96
C LEU A 60 3.81 -18.06 -3.09
N ASP A 61 3.40 -19.31 -2.86
CA ASP A 61 3.43 -20.38 -3.87
C ASP A 61 2.36 -20.14 -4.95
N HIS A 62 2.71 -20.37 -6.22
CA HIS A 62 1.83 -20.18 -7.40
C HIS A 62 0.61 -21.11 -7.40
N SER A 63 0.57 -22.13 -6.55
CA SER A 63 -0.62 -22.99 -6.38
C SER A 63 -1.84 -22.23 -5.82
N GLN A 64 -1.63 -21.06 -5.21
CA GLN A 64 -2.69 -20.15 -4.73
C GLN A 64 -2.99 -19.01 -5.72
N PHE A 65 -2.44 -19.06 -6.93
CA PHE A 65 -2.61 -18.02 -7.94
C PHE A 65 -4.02 -18.07 -8.55
N ASP A 66 -4.82 -17.03 -8.29
CA ASP A 66 -5.96 -16.70 -9.13
C ASP A 66 -5.46 -15.90 -10.37
N PRO A 67 -5.60 -16.43 -11.60
CA PRO A 67 -5.27 -15.70 -12.83
C PRO A 67 -6.04 -14.39 -12.98
N ASN A 68 -7.21 -14.32 -12.34
CA ASN A 68 -8.11 -13.18 -12.28
C ASN A 68 -7.88 -12.33 -11.02
N TYR A 69 -6.77 -12.54 -10.30
CA TYR A 69 -6.40 -11.77 -9.11
C TYR A 69 -6.38 -10.27 -9.41
N ASP A 70 -7.36 -9.59 -8.83
CA ASP A 70 -7.51 -8.14 -8.85
C ASP A 70 -7.09 -7.59 -7.47
N PRO A 71 -5.98 -6.84 -7.39
CA PRO A 71 -5.55 -6.22 -6.14
C PRO A 71 -6.57 -5.22 -5.57
N ALA A 72 -7.56 -4.76 -6.35
CA ALA A 72 -8.68 -3.98 -5.83
C ALA A 72 -9.65 -4.83 -4.98
N ASN A 73 -9.82 -6.13 -5.28
CA ASN A 73 -10.65 -7.05 -4.50
C ASN A 73 -9.95 -7.52 -3.20
N GLU A 74 -8.62 -7.53 -3.14
CA GLU A 74 -7.87 -8.05 -1.98
C GLU A 74 -7.68 -7.03 -0.83
N LEU A 75 -8.08 -5.76 -1.03
CA LEU A 75 -8.34 -4.83 0.08
C LEU A 75 -9.33 -5.42 1.12
N MET A 76 -10.05 -6.50 0.75
CA MET A 76 -11.04 -7.17 1.58
C MET A 76 -10.52 -8.41 2.33
N SER A 77 -9.27 -8.86 2.11
CA SER A 77 -8.67 -10.01 2.80
C SER A 77 -7.37 -9.63 3.54
N LEU A 78 -7.57 -8.98 4.69
CA LEU A 78 -6.49 -8.48 5.54
C LEU A 78 -5.86 -9.64 6.33
N GLU A 79 -4.74 -10.19 5.85
CA GLU A 79 -3.84 -10.99 6.68
C GLU A 79 -3.14 -10.10 7.72
N ALA A 80 -3.42 -10.33 9.00
CA ALA A 80 -2.79 -9.70 10.16
C ALA A 80 -3.03 -10.50 11.44
N ASN A 81 -2.43 -10.09 12.56
CA ASN A 81 -2.82 -10.63 13.87
C ASN A 81 -4.18 -10.07 14.27
N CYS A 82 -5.09 -10.90 14.77
CA CYS A 82 -6.39 -10.43 15.25
C CYS A 82 -6.23 -9.43 16.41
N PRO A 83 -6.92 -8.28 16.42
CA PRO A 83 -6.84 -7.33 17.53
C PRO A 83 -7.37 -7.91 18.85
N MET A 84 -8.29 -8.87 18.78
CA MET A 84 -8.93 -9.46 19.96
C MET A 84 -8.11 -10.59 20.57
N CYS A 85 -7.62 -11.52 19.75
CA CYS A 85 -6.94 -12.73 20.25
C CYS A 85 -5.48 -12.86 19.82
N ARG A 86 -4.93 -11.87 19.09
CA ARG A 86 -3.54 -11.81 18.61
C ARG A 86 -3.09 -12.96 17.72
N SER A 87 -4.01 -13.85 17.35
CA SER A 87 -3.73 -14.98 16.46
C SER A 87 -3.63 -14.50 15.02
N ARG A 88 -2.69 -15.05 14.25
CA ARG A 88 -2.62 -14.82 12.79
C ARG A 88 -3.95 -15.22 12.18
N THR A 89 -4.58 -14.30 11.47
CA THR A 89 -5.90 -14.49 10.88
C THR A 89 -5.99 -13.78 9.55
N THR A 90 -6.90 -14.25 8.69
CA THR A 90 -7.48 -13.42 7.64
C THR A 90 -8.82 -12.88 8.13
N ALA A 91 -9.29 -11.79 7.52
CA ALA A 91 -10.61 -11.23 7.77
C ALA A 91 -11.37 -11.17 6.44
N SER A 92 -12.64 -11.56 6.44
CA SER A 92 -13.54 -11.49 5.28
C SER A 92 -14.78 -10.68 5.63
N LEU A 93 -15.33 -9.95 4.66
CA LEU A 93 -16.61 -9.25 4.87
C LEU A 93 -17.73 -10.21 5.28
N ASP A 94 -18.57 -9.76 6.20
CA ASP A 94 -19.80 -10.43 6.60
C ASP A 94 -21.01 -9.67 6.05
N ASP A 95 -21.31 -9.90 4.77
CA ASP A 95 -22.45 -9.26 4.08
C ASP A 95 -23.81 -9.61 4.71
N GLY A 96 -23.89 -10.77 5.36
CA GLY A 96 -25.09 -11.19 6.08
C GLY A 96 -25.33 -10.30 7.29
N LEU A 97 -24.31 -10.14 8.13
CA LEU A 97 -24.37 -9.25 9.29
C LEU A 97 -24.56 -7.79 8.89
N LYS A 98 -23.89 -7.34 7.82
CA LYS A 98 -24.09 -6.00 7.26
C LYS A 98 -25.57 -5.71 6.97
N ARG A 99 -26.25 -6.60 6.23
CA ARG A 99 -27.67 -6.43 5.89
C ARG A 99 -28.56 -6.43 7.13
N ILE A 100 -28.23 -7.23 8.14
CA ILE A 100 -28.97 -7.28 9.41
C ILE A 100 -28.83 -5.95 10.16
N LEU A 101 -27.60 -5.41 10.26
CA LEU A 101 -27.33 -4.16 10.97
C LEU A 101 -27.95 -2.95 10.25
N GLU A 102 -27.86 -2.90 8.92
CA GLU A 102 -28.47 -1.84 8.11
C GLU A 102 -30.01 -1.84 8.22
N ALA A 103 -30.64 -3.01 8.30
CA ALA A 103 -32.07 -3.12 8.50
C ALA A 103 -32.51 -2.80 9.94
N ARG A 104 -31.67 -3.12 10.93
CA ARG A 104 -31.98 -2.95 12.37
C ARG A 104 -31.73 -1.53 12.85
N TYR A 105 -30.70 -0.86 12.33
CA TYR A 105 -30.26 0.48 12.75
C TYR A 105 -30.07 1.41 11.54
N PRO A 106 -31.12 1.68 10.74
CA PRO A 106 -30.98 2.39 9.47
C PRO A 106 -30.42 3.82 9.65
N ALA A 107 -30.81 4.53 10.72
CA ALA A 107 -30.34 5.90 10.95
C ALA A 107 -28.87 5.90 11.36
N THR A 108 -28.49 5.10 12.35
CA THR A 108 -27.10 5.00 12.83
C THR A 108 -26.17 4.40 11.77
N TYR A 109 -26.65 3.45 10.97
CA TYR A 109 -25.84 2.86 9.88
C TYR A 109 -25.59 3.87 8.75
N ALA A 110 -26.57 4.73 8.43
CA ALA A 110 -26.40 5.81 7.46
C ALA A 110 -25.40 6.89 7.94
N GLU A 111 -25.44 7.23 9.24
CA GLU A 111 -24.46 8.11 9.87
C GLU A 111 -23.05 7.52 9.79
N ARG A 112 -22.88 6.25 10.17
CA ARG A 112 -21.60 5.53 10.05
C ARG A 112 -21.09 5.49 8.60
N ARG A 113 -21.98 5.34 7.61
CA ARG A 113 -21.62 5.43 6.19
C ARG A 113 -21.06 6.81 5.83
N ALA A 114 -21.72 7.87 6.28
CA ALA A 114 -21.28 9.24 6.02
C ALA A 114 -19.95 9.55 6.70
N GLU A 115 -19.76 9.10 7.94
CA GLU A 115 -18.48 9.22 8.67
C GLU A 115 -17.34 8.47 7.96
N GLU A 116 -17.57 7.23 7.53
CA GLU A 116 -16.55 6.42 6.86
C GLU A 116 -16.22 6.95 5.47
N GLU A 117 -17.21 7.48 4.74
CA GLU A 117 -16.97 8.18 3.49
C GLU A 117 -16.20 9.50 3.73
N ALA A 118 -16.53 10.24 4.79
CA ALA A 118 -15.79 11.43 5.18
C ALA A 118 -14.34 11.11 5.56
N VAL A 119 -14.08 10.01 6.28
CA VAL A 119 -12.72 9.55 6.62
C VAL A 119 -11.95 9.05 5.39
N ARG A 120 -12.61 8.36 4.45
CA ARG A 120 -12.01 8.00 3.15
C ARG A 120 -11.64 9.24 2.33
N VAL A 121 -12.42 10.30 2.45
CA VAL A 121 -12.23 11.57 1.74
C VAL A 121 -11.33 12.54 2.52
N GLY A 122 -11.13 12.37 3.83
CA GLY A 122 -10.30 13.27 4.64
C GLY A 122 -10.12 12.85 6.11
N ASP A 123 -8.85 12.68 6.50
CA ASP A 123 -8.25 13.35 7.68
C ASP A 123 -6.71 13.25 7.71
N SER A 124 -6.08 12.47 6.82
CA SER A 124 -4.61 12.49 6.66
C SER A 124 -4.12 12.55 5.21
N GLY A 125 -5.03 12.49 4.24
CA GLY A 125 -4.69 12.38 2.81
C GLY A 125 -3.86 11.14 2.46
N VAL A 126 -3.74 10.16 3.39
CA VAL A 126 -2.94 8.94 3.23
C VAL A 126 -3.86 7.77 2.91
N GLU A 127 -3.71 7.19 1.74
CA GLU A 127 -4.49 6.08 1.21
C GLU A 127 -3.60 4.81 1.11
N GLY A 128 -4.16 3.64 1.45
CA GLY A 128 -3.46 2.37 1.30
C GLY A 128 -3.33 1.95 -0.17
N MET A 129 -2.21 1.33 -0.53
CA MET A 129 -1.95 0.80 -1.86
C MET A 129 -1.31 -0.59 -1.78
N VAL A 130 -1.88 -1.53 -2.53
CA VAL A 130 -1.38 -2.91 -2.62
C VAL A 130 -0.72 -3.10 -3.98
N ILE A 131 0.49 -3.64 -3.96
CA ILE A 131 1.28 -3.93 -5.14
C ILE A 131 1.58 -5.42 -5.15
N LEU A 132 1.24 -6.09 -6.24
CA LEU A 132 1.65 -7.45 -6.52
C LEU A 132 2.79 -7.41 -7.54
N ILE A 133 3.94 -7.92 -7.14
CA ILE A 133 5.13 -8.02 -7.98
C ILE A 133 5.48 -9.49 -8.16
N GLY A 134 5.83 -9.90 -9.37
CA GLY A 134 6.15 -11.30 -9.61
C GLY A 134 6.58 -11.61 -11.02
N ASN A 135 6.80 -12.89 -11.27
CA ASN A 135 7.00 -13.38 -12.61
C ASN A 135 6.26 -14.70 -12.84
N LYS A 136 5.73 -14.86 -14.06
CA LYS A 136 5.34 -16.15 -14.62
C LYS A 136 6.55 -16.78 -15.30
N HIS A 137 6.59 -18.10 -15.37
CA HIS A 137 7.63 -18.86 -16.04
C HIS A 137 7.06 -20.09 -16.74
N ARG A 138 7.59 -20.40 -17.92
CA ARG A 138 7.35 -21.64 -18.65
C ARG A 138 8.61 -22.05 -19.42
N LEU A 139 8.87 -23.35 -19.45
CA LEU A 139 9.90 -23.93 -20.32
C LEU A 139 9.39 -24.03 -21.77
N VAL A 140 10.18 -23.52 -22.71
CA VAL A 140 9.93 -23.67 -24.15
C VAL A 140 10.61 -24.95 -24.62
N SER A 141 9.81 -25.95 -24.99
CA SER A 141 10.29 -27.22 -25.56
C SER A 141 10.67 -27.06 -27.03
N GLY A 142 11.80 -27.66 -27.45
CA GLY A 142 12.23 -27.70 -28.85
C GLY A 142 13.45 -26.85 -29.19
N VAL A 143 14.09 -26.22 -28.20
CA VAL A 143 15.35 -25.48 -28.39
C VAL A 143 16.48 -26.30 -27.75
N GLU A 144 17.38 -26.86 -28.56
CA GLU A 144 18.43 -27.77 -28.07
C GLU A 144 19.54 -27.01 -27.29
N GLU A 145 19.80 -25.75 -27.61
CA GLU A 145 20.74 -24.86 -26.89
C GLU A 145 20.21 -23.41 -26.80
N GLY A 146 20.38 -22.73 -25.66
CA GLY A 146 20.06 -21.30 -25.50
C GLY A 146 18.91 -20.93 -24.53
N ASN A 147 18.26 -19.79 -24.77
CA ASN A 147 17.22 -19.17 -23.93
C ASN A 147 15.92 -19.99 -23.87
N LYS A 148 15.85 -20.99 -22.98
CA LYS A 148 14.70 -21.92 -22.84
C LYS A 148 13.65 -21.46 -21.83
N HIS A 149 13.94 -20.42 -21.05
CA HIS A 149 13.03 -19.91 -20.03
C HIS A 149 12.23 -18.74 -20.60
N ASP A 150 10.95 -18.96 -20.87
CA ASP A 150 9.99 -17.91 -21.16
C ASP A 150 9.42 -17.40 -19.86
N TRP A 151 9.68 -16.12 -19.57
CA TRP A 151 9.25 -15.49 -18.35
C TRP A 151 8.55 -14.18 -18.65
N THR A 152 7.52 -13.91 -17.85
CA THR A 152 6.77 -12.64 -17.88
C THR A 152 6.83 -12.03 -16.49
N PHE A 153 7.62 -10.98 -16.34
CA PHE A 153 7.58 -10.13 -15.15
C PHE A 153 6.32 -9.26 -15.18
N PHE A 154 5.69 -9.07 -14.03
CA PHE A 154 4.50 -8.26 -13.91
C PHE A 154 4.49 -7.44 -12.62
N VAL A 155 3.89 -6.26 -12.71
CA VAL A 155 3.51 -5.43 -11.56
C VAL A 155 2.02 -5.13 -11.69
N ARG A 156 1.24 -5.49 -10.68
CA ARG A 156 -0.19 -5.15 -10.58
C ARG A 156 -0.40 -4.29 -9.36
N LEU A 157 -1.21 -3.26 -9.49
CA LEU A 157 -1.42 -2.28 -8.43
C LEU A 157 -2.93 -2.17 -8.18
N SER A 158 -3.33 -2.00 -6.92
CA SER A 158 -4.75 -1.79 -6.55
C SER A 158 -5.31 -0.49 -7.13
N ARG A 159 -4.43 0.48 -7.41
CA ARG A 159 -4.76 1.81 -7.93
C ARG A 159 -3.89 2.16 -9.13
N PRO A 160 -4.09 1.54 -10.31
CA PRO A 160 -3.29 1.84 -11.49
C PRO A 160 -3.55 3.25 -12.06
N GLU A 161 -4.68 3.87 -11.72
CA GLU A 161 -5.10 5.18 -12.21
C GLU A 161 -4.22 6.34 -11.73
N ILE A 162 -3.62 6.21 -10.54
CA ILE A 162 -2.72 7.21 -9.96
C ILE A 162 -1.25 6.99 -10.37
N VAL A 163 -0.95 5.92 -11.10
CA VAL A 163 0.40 5.60 -11.59
C VAL A 163 0.66 6.32 -12.89
N GLU A 164 1.78 7.05 -12.97
CA GLU A 164 2.24 7.72 -14.18
C GLU A 164 2.93 6.71 -15.11
N GLU A 165 3.88 5.97 -14.56
CA GLU A 165 4.62 4.95 -15.30
C GLU A 165 5.31 3.95 -14.36
N VAL A 166 5.60 2.77 -14.90
CA VAL A 166 6.45 1.76 -14.28
C VAL A 166 7.69 1.58 -15.13
N ARG A 167 8.87 1.81 -14.55
CA ARG A 167 10.16 1.58 -15.21
C ARG A 167 10.72 0.25 -14.74
N VAL A 168 10.93 -0.67 -15.67
CA VAL A 168 11.47 -2.00 -15.40
C VAL A 168 12.93 -2.03 -15.87
N HIS A 169 13.82 -2.29 -14.92
CA HIS A 169 15.26 -2.36 -15.12
C HIS A 169 15.67 -3.83 -15.16
N LEU A 170 15.95 -4.29 -16.38
CA LEU A 170 16.43 -5.63 -16.69
C LEU A 170 17.96 -5.69 -16.65
N HIS A 171 18.50 -6.91 -16.58
CA HIS A 171 19.93 -7.12 -16.71
C HIS A 171 20.49 -6.49 -18.01
N PRO A 172 21.72 -5.91 -18.01
CA PRO A 172 22.29 -5.22 -19.17
C PRO A 172 22.41 -6.03 -20.46
N THR A 173 22.33 -7.36 -20.38
CA THR A 173 22.31 -8.26 -21.54
C THR A 173 21.02 -8.16 -22.36
N PHE A 174 19.94 -7.62 -21.79
CA PHE A 174 18.69 -7.39 -22.50
C PHE A 174 18.73 -6.06 -23.27
N ARG A 175 18.09 -6.03 -24.44
CA ARG A 175 17.96 -4.83 -25.28
C ARG A 175 16.47 -4.54 -25.54
N PRO A 176 15.95 -3.36 -25.15
CA PRO A 176 16.58 -2.41 -24.24
C PRO A 176 16.66 -2.97 -22.80
N PRO A 177 17.68 -2.58 -22.00
CA PRO A 177 17.80 -3.00 -20.60
C PRO A 177 16.80 -2.28 -19.69
N ARG A 178 16.24 -1.14 -20.13
CA ARG A 178 15.19 -0.41 -19.43
C ARG A 178 13.93 -0.38 -20.28
N VAL A 179 12.80 -0.77 -19.70
CA VAL A 179 11.48 -0.74 -20.33
C VAL A 179 10.58 0.18 -19.52
N VAL A 180 9.91 1.13 -20.17
CA VAL A 180 8.98 2.05 -19.51
C VAL A 180 7.55 1.70 -19.94
N LEU A 181 6.66 1.56 -18.96
CA LEU A 181 5.28 1.13 -19.15
C LEU A 181 4.34 2.19 -18.60
N HIS A 182 3.59 2.87 -19.48
CA HIS A 182 2.71 3.99 -19.09
C HIS A 182 1.25 3.56 -18.84
N ARG A 183 0.86 2.34 -19.20
CA ARG A 183 -0.52 1.85 -19.03
C ARG A 183 -0.54 0.40 -18.56
N PRO A 184 -1.54 0.03 -17.75
CA PRO A 184 -1.76 -1.37 -17.40
C PRO A 184 -2.16 -2.19 -18.64
N PRO A 185 -1.87 -3.51 -18.67
CA PRO A 185 -1.15 -4.27 -17.65
C PRO A 185 0.37 -4.01 -17.72
N PHE A 186 1.01 -3.74 -16.58
CA PHE A 186 2.45 -3.45 -16.51
C PHE A 186 3.26 -4.76 -16.54
N GLU A 187 3.44 -5.33 -17.72
CA GLU A 187 4.11 -6.62 -17.91
C GLU A 187 5.26 -6.55 -18.92
N VAL A 188 6.32 -7.32 -18.67
CA VAL A 188 7.47 -7.50 -19.58
C VAL A 188 7.73 -8.97 -19.77
N ARG A 189 7.62 -9.44 -21.02
CA ARG A 189 7.93 -10.82 -21.42
C ARG A 189 9.23 -10.89 -22.19
N ARG A 190 10.09 -11.86 -21.84
CA ARG A 190 11.38 -12.13 -22.50
C ARG A 190 11.75 -13.60 -22.38
N LEU A 191 12.72 -14.01 -23.20
CA LEU A 191 13.39 -15.31 -23.09
C LEU A 191 14.73 -15.12 -22.39
N GLY A 192 15.07 -16.01 -21.46
CA GLY A 192 16.34 -15.98 -20.73
C GLY A 192 16.89 -17.36 -20.42
N TRP A 193 18.06 -17.37 -19.76
CA TRP A 193 18.83 -18.58 -19.46
C TRP A 193 19.08 -18.78 -17.95
N GLY A 194 18.69 -17.83 -17.09
CA GLY A 194 19.01 -17.89 -15.66
C GLY A 194 18.15 -16.96 -14.80
N PHE A 195 18.49 -16.90 -13.51
CA PHE A 195 17.90 -16.01 -12.51
C PHE A 195 18.68 -14.69 -12.44
N PHE A 196 17.99 -13.58 -12.22
CA PHE A 196 18.59 -12.27 -11.98
C PHE A 196 17.59 -11.38 -11.24
N ASN A 197 18.08 -10.32 -10.61
CA ASN A 197 17.21 -9.34 -9.96
C ASN A 197 16.65 -8.37 -11.00
N ILE A 198 15.34 -8.14 -10.96
CA ILE A 198 14.64 -7.10 -11.72
C ILE A 198 14.29 -6.00 -10.75
N GLU A 199 14.76 -4.79 -11.04
CA GLU A 199 14.39 -3.59 -10.30
C GLU A 199 13.22 -2.92 -11.03
N ALA A 200 12.19 -2.50 -10.30
CA ALA A 200 11.02 -1.84 -10.83
C ALA A 200 10.73 -0.55 -10.07
N ASP A 201 10.80 0.59 -10.77
CA ASP A 201 10.40 1.88 -10.23
C ASP A 201 8.95 2.18 -10.61
N ILE A 202 8.14 2.48 -9.61
CA ILE A 202 6.73 2.84 -9.78
C ILE A 202 6.60 4.33 -9.49
N ILE A 203 6.30 5.11 -10.52
CA ILE A 203 6.17 6.57 -10.45
C ILE A 203 4.69 6.94 -10.39
N LEU A 204 4.33 7.75 -9.39
CA LEU A 204 2.96 8.25 -9.20
C LEU A 204 2.77 9.59 -9.94
N LYS A 205 1.56 9.81 -10.45
CA LYS A 205 1.15 11.09 -11.03
C LYS A 205 1.13 12.16 -9.95
N GLU A 206 1.42 13.41 -10.33
CA GLU A 206 1.09 14.54 -9.45
C GLU A 206 -0.43 14.59 -9.20
N PRO A 207 -0.89 14.92 -7.98
CA PRO A 207 -0.11 15.34 -6.80
C PRO A 207 0.20 14.20 -5.80
N TYR A 208 0.22 12.94 -6.22
CA TYR A 208 0.44 11.81 -5.33
C TYR A 208 1.92 11.60 -4.96
N SER A 209 2.17 11.02 -3.79
CA SER A 209 3.51 10.64 -3.32
C SER A 209 3.45 9.41 -2.41
N TRP A 210 4.53 8.64 -2.36
CA TRP A 210 4.65 7.51 -1.44
C TRP A 210 4.90 7.98 -0.01
N VAL A 211 4.31 7.28 0.97
CA VAL A 211 4.51 7.51 2.40
C VAL A 211 5.44 6.41 2.93
N THR A 212 6.65 6.80 3.35
CA THR A 212 7.60 5.91 4.03
C THR A 212 7.72 6.28 5.49
N ASP A 213 7.88 5.29 6.36
CA ASP A 213 8.13 5.54 7.78
C ASP A 213 9.51 6.20 7.94
N GLY A 214 9.56 7.41 8.48
CA GLY A 214 10.81 8.12 8.74
C GLY A 214 10.86 9.60 8.36
N ASP A 215 9.99 10.10 7.47
CA ASP A 215 9.95 11.54 7.18
C ASP A 215 8.63 11.96 6.51
N LYS A 216 7.80 12.71 7.23
CA LYS A 216 6.53 13.23 6.68
C LYS A 216 6.75 14.39 5.69
N ARG A 217 7.97 14.92 5.54
CA ARG A 217 8.21 16.14 4.73
C ARG A 217 8.78 15.86 3.34
N THR A 218 9.44 14.73 3.09
CA THR A 218 10.00 14.44 1.76
C THR A 218 8.96 13.87 0.80
N ARG A 219 8.82 14.51 -0.38
CA ARG A 219 8.02 14.00 -1.50
C ARG A 219 8.80 12.87 -2.16
N ARG A 220 8.28 11.64 -2.06
CA ARG A 220 8.81 10.48 -2.80
C ARG A 220 7.89 10.16 -3.96
N PRO A 221 8.21 10.61 -5.19
CA PRO A 221 7.38 10.34 -6.37
C PRO A 221 7.52 8.90 -6.86
N SER A 222 8.62 8.22 -6.52
CA SER A 222 8.93 6.86 -6.96
C SER A 222 9.09 5.88 -5.79
N LEU A 223 8.66 4.64 -6.03
CA LEU A 223 8.90 3.48 -5.17
C LEU A 223 9.65 2.43 -5.97
N THR A 224 10.83 2.05 -5.50
CA THR A 224 11.67 1.03 -6.12
C THR A 224 11.44 -0.31 -5.44
N LEU A 225 11.17 -1.34 -6.23
CA LEU A 225 10.98 -2.72 -5.77
C LEU A 225 11.96 -3.66 -6.46
N ASP A 226 12.57 -4.54 -5.67
CA ASP A 226 13.46 -5.59 -6.15
C ASP A 226 12.74 -6.93 -6.23
N TRP A 227 12.89 -7.61 -7.37
CA TRP A 227 12.35 -8.95 -7.60
C TRP A 227 13.37 -9.90 -8.19
N LEU A 228 13.73 -10.93 -7.43
CA LEU A 228 14.55 -12.03 -7.94
C LEU A 228 13.70 -12.93 -8.85
N LEU A 229 14.02 -12.93 -10.14
CA LEU A 229 13.34 -13.75 -11.13
C LEU A 229 13.40 -15.24 -10.75
N ARG A 230 12.23 -15.88 -10.63
CA ARG A 230 12.10 -17.31 -10.33
C ARG A 230 11.78 -18.10 -11.59
N ILE A 231 12.72 -18.94 -12.00
CA ILE A 231 12.62 -19.82 -13.18
C ILE A 231 12.23 -21.25 -12.82
N GLU A 232 11.84 -21.50 -11.57
CA GLU A 232 11.33 -22.79 -11.10
C GLU A 232 9.80 -22.83 -11.24
N GLY A 233 9.27 -23.99 -11.62
CA GLY A 233 7.83 -24.20 -11.75
C GLY A 233 7.16 -23.19 -12.69
N ARG A 234 6.07 -22.57 -12.22
CA ARG A 234 5.30 -21.54 -12.95
C ARG A 234 5.74 -20.10 -12.63
N GLY A 235 6.76 -19.92 -11.80
CA GLY A 235 7.23 -18.62 -11.30
C GLY A 235 6.89 -18.38 -9.83
N LYS A 236 7.07 -17.15 -9.34
CA LYS A 236 6.67 -16.70 -7.98
C LYS A 236 6.08 -15.29 -8.01
N GLN A 237 5.42 -14.90 -6.92
CA GLN A 237 4.95 -13.54 -6.69
C GLN A 237 5.07 -13.16 -5.21
N GLY A 238 5.08 -11.86 -4.96
CA GLY A 238 5.09 -11.25 -3.63
C GLY A 238 4.11 -10.09 -3.58
N ARG A 239 3.59 -9.84 -2.37
CA ARG A 239 2.68 -8.73 -2.10
C ARG A 239 3.43 -7.66 -1.30
N VAL A 240 3.24 -6.41 -1.68
CA VAL A 240 3.78 -5.24 -1.00
C VAL A 240 2.61 -4.35 -0.65
N ARG A 241 2.45 -4.06 0.65
CA ARG A 241 1.50 -3.05 1.13
C ARG A 241 2.28 -1.78 1.41
N THR A 242 1.76 -0.67 0.91
CA THR A 242 2.37 0.65 1.05
C THR A 242 1.26 1.69 1.17
N LYS A 243 1.65 2.93 1.44
CA LYS A 243 0.74 4.05 1.62
C LYS A 243 1.12 5.14 0.62
N VAL A 244 0.12 5.75 0.01
CA VAL A 244 0.25 6.93 -0.85
C VAL A 244 -0.43 8.10 -0.19
N ARG A 245 -0.01 9.31 -0.51
CA ARG A 245 -0.71 10.51 -0.08
C ARG A 245 -0.85 11.51 -1.21
N LYS A 246 -1.95 12.27 -1.17
CA LYS A 246 -2.15 13.42 -2.05
C LYS A 246 -1.52 14.66 -1.39
N ILE A 247 -0.60 15.33 -2.07
CA ILE A 247 0.02 16.58 -1.58
C ILE A 247 -0.74 17.75 -2.19
N GLU A 248 -1.52 18.47 -1.40
CA GLU A 248 -2.18 19.70 -1.88
C GLU A 248 -1.13 20.80 -2.09
N ALA A 249 -1.29 21.59 -3.17
CA ALA A 249 -0.31 22.57 -3.60
C ALA A 249 -0.12 23.76 -2.64
N GLU A 250 -0.93 23.87 -1.58
CA GLU A 250 -0.94 25.00 -0.65
C GLU A 250 0.13 24.93 0.46
N GLN A 251 0.96 23.88 0.48
CA GLN A 251 2.10 23.76 1.40
C GLN A 251 3.43 24.20 0.73
N MET A 252 3.39 25.24 -0.11
CA MET A 252 4.56 25.73 -0.87
C MET A 252 5.12 27.08 -0.40
N ASP A 253 4.44 27.82 0.48
CA ASP A 253 4.94 29.10 0.97
C ASP A 253 5.22 29.00 2.46
N ILE A 254 6.47 28.72 2.84
CA ILE A 254 7.23 29.14 4.03
C ILE A 254 8.47 28.23 4.09
N ASP A 255 9.66 28.82 4.05
CA ASP A 255 11.00 28.23 4.19
C ASP A 255 11.82 27.91 2.92
N GLU A 256 11.64 28.66 1.83
CA GLU A 256 12.71 28.88 0.83
C GLU A 256 13.54 30.15 1.12
N HIS A 257 13.82 30.43 2.39
CA HIS A 257 14.79 31.47 2.79
C HIS A 257 15.73 30.99 3.90
N VAL A 258 16.61 30.06 3.53
CA VAL A 258 17.95 29.97 4.14
C VAL A 258 18.95 29.71 3.02
N ASP A 259 19.60 30.76 2.52
CA ASP A 259 21.05 30.94 2.64
C ASP A 259 21.54 32.08 1.73
N GLU A 260 21.65 33.29 2.30
CA GLU A 260 22.69 34.21 1.86
C GLU A 260 23.37 34.79 3.11
N GLY A 261 24.45 34.12 3.51
CA GLY A 261 25.69 34.77 3.93
C GLY A 261 25.63 35.60 5.21
N ARG A 262 26.12 35.01 6.31
CA ARG A 262 26.88 35.82 7.27
C ARG A 262 27.99 35.03 7.94
N ALA A 263 29.20 35.55 7.73
CA ALA A 263 30.47 35.04 8.18
C ALA A 263 30.51 34.74 9.68
N SER A 264 31.19 33.64 10.00
CA SER A 264 31.62 33.26 11.34
C SER A 264 32.56 34.32 11.94
N PRO A 265 32.30 34.86 13.15
CA PRO A 265 33.29 35.64 13.87
C PRO A 265 33.84 34.82 15.03
N VAL A 266 34.90 34.05 14.79
CA VAL A 266 35.78 33.59 15.88
C VAL A 266 36.97 34.54 15.92
N SER A 267 36.80 35.65 16.62
CA SER A 267 37.89 36.55 17.00
C SER A 267 38.50 36.04 18.31
N TRP A 268 39.73 35.56 18.24
CA TRP A 268 40.54 35.26 19.42
C TRP A 268 41.02 36.57 20.05
N PRO A 269 40.91 36.78 21.37
CA PRO A 269 41.46 37.96 22.01
C PRO A 269 42.98 37.85 22.09
N HIS A 270 43.68 38.59 21.22
CA HIS A 270 45.05 39.02 21.45
C HIS A 270 45.02 40.11 22.53
N MET A 271 45.60 39.84 23.71
CA MET A 271 45.99 40.89 24.65
C MET A 271 47.36 41.39 24.22
N GLU A 272 47.46 42.66 23.86
CA GLU A 272 48.71 43.42 23.86
C GLU A 272 48.50 44.66 24.74
N ASP A 273 49.41 44.78 25.70
CA ASP A 273 49.97 45.92 26.45
C ASP A 273 49.29 47.31 26.44
N GLU A 274 49.22 47.97 27.61
CA GLU A 274 49.98 49.20 27.92
C GLU A 274 49.66 49.81 29.31
N ASP A 275 50.73 50.21 30.00
CA ASP A 275 50.88 51.31 30.98
C ASP A 275 50.12 51.37 32.32
N LEU A 276 50.85 51.00 33.38
CA LEU A 276 51.08 51.80 34.60
C LEU A 276 52.34 51.36 35.35
#